data_AF-A0A850SW07-F1
#
_entry.id   AF-A0A850SW07-F1
#
_cell.length_a   1.000
_cell.length_b   1.000
_cell.length_c   1.000
_cell.angle_alpha   90.00
_cell.angle_beta   90.00
_cell.angle_gamma   90.00
#
_symmetry.space_group_name_H-M   'P 1'
#
loop_
_entity.id
_entity.type
_entity.pdbx_description
1 polymer ?
#
loop_
_entity_poly.entity_id
_entity_poly.type
_entity_poly.pdbx_seq_one_letter_code
_entity_poly.pdbx_strand_id
1 'polypeptide(L)'
;MRLTRAERERLEQEAGTMPLGAYIRERLFGENSAPRRKRRRPAVDQAGLAKVLGMLGASRLAANVNQLAKAAKLGLIAGAAPELIQQIMDACEDIRTMRNALLSALGMSLEDGP
;
A
#
# COMPACT_ATOMS: atom_id res chain seq x y z
N MET A 1 -24.47 23.61 9.43
CA MET A 1 -25.69 24.42 9.24
C MET A 1 -26.83 23.46 8.88
N ARG A 2 -27.98 23.56 9.54
CA ARG A 2 -29.20 22.88 9.09
C ARG A 2 -29.95 23.84 8.18
N LEU A 3 -30.36 23.35 7.02
CA LEU A 3 -31.20 24.08 6.07
C LEU A 3 -32.57 23.41 6.08
N THR A 4 -33.62 24.22 6.06
CA THR A 4 -34.96 23.76 5.67
C THR A 4 -34.96 23.35 4.20
N ARG A 5 -35.99 22.61 3.78
CA ARG A 5 -36.10 22.13 2.40
C ARG A 5 -36.17 23.30 1.39
N ALA A 6 -36.94 24.34 1.70
CA ALA A 6 -37.08 25.52 0.85
C ALA A 6 -35.78 26.32 0.73
N GLU A 7 -35.04 26.50 1.83
CA GLU A 7 -33.72 27.15 1.81
C GLU A 7 -32.72 26.37 0.98
N ARG A 8 -32.75 25.03 1.07
CA ARG A 8 -31.88 24.17 0.28
C ARG A 8 -32.20 24.26 -1.21
N GLU A 9 -33.48 24.17 -1.60
CA GLU A 9 -33.90 24.25 -3.00
C GLU A 9 -33.50 25.58 -3.63
N ARG A 10 -33.65 26.70 -2.90
CA ARG A 10 -33.20 28.01 -3.37
C ARG A 10 -31.68 28.06 -3.59
N LEU A 11 -30.90 27.53 -2.64
CA LEU A 11 -29.45 27.50 -2.78
C LEU A 11 -28.99 26.57 -3.92
N GLU A 12 -29.70 25.48 -4.18
CA GLU A 12 -29.42 24.58 -5.31
C GLU A 12 -29.73 25.26 -6.65
N GLN A 13 -30.80 26.05 -6.73
CA GLN A 13 -31.09 26.88 -7.92
C GLN A 13 -30.02 27.95 -8.16
N GLU A 14 -29.63 28.67 -7.11
CA GLU A 14 -28.58 29.69 -7.22
C GLU A 14 -27.19 29.09 -7.54
N ALA A 15 -26.91 27.86 -7.07
CA ALA A 15 -25.65 27.17 -7.33
C ALA A 15 -25.52 26.69 -8.78
N GLY A 16 -26.63 26.47 -9.49
CA GLY A 16 -26.63 26.03 -10.88
C GLY A 16 -25.89 24.70 -11.08
N THR A 17 -24.77 24.73 -11.82
CA THR A 17 -23.93 23.54 -12.09
C THR A 17 -22.90 23.27 -11.00
N MET A 18 -22.73 24.19 -10.04
CA MET A 18 -21.76 24.06 -8.97
C MET A 18 -22.31 23.17 -7.84
N PRO A 19 -21.49 22.29 -7.22
CA PRO A 19 -21.91 21.58 -6.02
C PRO A 19 -22.30 22.56 -4.90
N LEU A 20 -23.46 22.35 -4.27
CA LEU A 20 -24.03 23.21 -3.22
C LEU A 20 -23.01 23.62 -2.14
N GLY A 21 -22.21 22.67 -1.65
CA GLY A 21 -21.20 22.94 -0.62
C GLY A 21 -19.96 23.70 -1.14
N ALA A 22 -19.75 23.80 -2.44
CA ALA A 22 -18.76 24.69 -3.05
C ALA A 22 -19.34 26.10 -3.21
N TYR A 23 -20.57 26.22 -3.71
CA TYR A 23 -21.31 27.48 -3.84
C TYR A 23 -21.45 28.22 -2.50
N ILE A 24 -21.88 27.52 -1.45
CA ILE A 24 -22.01 28.10 -0.09
C ILE A 24 -20.65 28.61 0.42
N ARG A 25 -19.56 27.90 0.14
CA ARG A 25 -18.23 28.29 0.61
C ARG A 25 -17.70 29.49 -0.15
N GLU A 26 -17.91 29.52 -1.46
CA GLU A 26 -17.55 30.67 -2.31
C GLU A 26 -18.32 31.92 -1.89
N ARG A 27 -19.62 31.82 -1.63
CA ARG A 27 -20.42 32.94 -1.10
C ARG A 27 -19.97 33.44 0.27
N LEU A 28 -19.53 32.55 1.16
CA LEU A 28 -19.12 32.91 2.53
C LEU A 28 -17.68 33.39 2.64
N PHE A 29 -16.77 32.84 1.84
CA PHE A 29 -15.33 33.05 1.99
C PHE A 29 -14.65 33.62 0.74
N GLY A 30 -15.33 33.67 -0.40
CA GLY A 30 -14.80 34.24 -1.66
C GLY A 30 -13.43 33.66 -2.04
N GLU A 31 -12.53 34.54 -2.48
CA GLU A 31 -11.13 34.22 -2.82
C GLU A 31 -10.31 33.75 -1.61
N ASN A 32 -10.78 34.00 -0.37
CA ASN A 32 -10.13 33.57 0.86
C ASN A 32 -10.52 32.13 1.27
N SER A 33 -11.26 31.41 0.43
CA SER A 33 -11.58 29.99 0.65
C SER A 33 -10.30 29.15 0.60
N ALA A 34 -9.85 28.66 1.77
CA ALA A 34 -8.75 27.70 1.83
C ALA A 34 -9.05 26.48 0.92
N PRO A 35 -8.09 26.06 0.07
CA PRO A 35 -8.31 24.96 -0.87
C PRO A 35 -8.65 23.69 -0.10
N ARG A 36 -9.66 22.97 -0.60
CA ARG A 36 -10.08 21.70 0.00
C ARG A 36 -8.88 20.75 -0.02
N ARG A 37 -8.50 20.21 1.15
CA ARG A 37 -7.43 19.21 1.26
C ARG A 37 -7.75 18.06 0.29
N LYS A 38 -6.95 17.91 -0.77
CA LYS A 38 -7.09 16.78 -1.71
C LYS A 38 -7.01 15.51 -0.88
N ARG A 39 -8.09 14.73 -0.85
CA ARG A 39 -8.07 13.40 -0.23
C ARG A 39 -7.11 12.57 -1.08
N ARG A 40 -5.91 12.30 -0.56
CA ARG A 40 -4.97 11.35 -1.17
C ARG A 40 -5.69 10.01 -1.20
N ARG A 41 -6.23 9.63 -2.36
CA ARG A 41 -6.48 8.22 -2.63
C ARG A 41 -5.09 7.59 -2.73
N PRO A 42 -4.84 6.41 -2.14
CA PRO A 42 -3.66 5.66 -2.51
C PRO A 42 -3.66 5.58 -4.04
N ALA A 43 -2.54 5.90 -4.68
CA ALA A 43 -2.40 5.56 -6.09
C ALA A 43 -2.76 4.07 -6.21
N VAL A 44 -3.57 3.70 -7.20
CA VAL A 44 -4.09 2.33 -7.38
C VAL A 44 -2.98 1.28 -7.23
N ASP A 45 -1.75 1.65 -7.58
CA ASP A 45 -0.51 0.91 -7.42
C ASP A 45 -0.19 0.48 -5.96
N GLN A 46 -0.38 1.36 -4.97
CA GLN A 46 -0.02 1.05 -3.57
C GLN A 46 -0.88 -0.06 -2.96
N ALA A 47 -2.16 -0.16 -3.34
CA ALA A 47 -3.03 -1.24 -2.86
C ALA A 47 -2.60 -2.60 -3.45
N GLY A 48 -2.17 -2.61 -4.73
CA GLY A 48 -1.62 -3.80 -5.39
C GLY A 48 -0.31 -4.25 -4.73
N LEU A 49 0.62 -3.32 -4.52
CA LEU A 49 1.91 -3.60 -3.86
C LEU A 49 1.73 -4.11 -2.44
N ALA A 50 0.82 -3.53 -1.65
CA ALA A 50 0.51 -3.99 -0.30
C ALA A 50 -0.08 -5.42 -0.28
N LYS A 51 -0.94 -5.74 -1.26
CA LYS A 51 -1.49 -7.09 -1.41
C LYS A 51 -0.40 -8.10 -1.73
N VAL A 52 0.50 -7.79 -2.65
CA VAL A 52 1.64 -8.66 -3.01
C VAL A 52 2.57 -8.87 -1.81
N LEU A 53 2.90 -7.80 -1.07
CA LEU A 53 3.71 -7.90 0.14
C LEU A 53 3.05 -8.79 1.20
N GLY A 54 1.74 -8.65 1.41
CA GLY A 54 0.97 -9.52 2.32
C GLY A 54 0.97 -10.99 1.90
N MET A 55 0.79 -11.26 0.60
CA MET A 55 0.88 -12.62 0.05
C MET A 55 2.28 -13.22 0.21
N LEU A 56 3.34 -12.43 -0.02
CA LEU A 56 4.72 -12.85 0.18
C LEU A 56 4.97 -13.24 1.64
N GLY A 57 4.51 -12.43 2.61
CA GLY A 57 4.60 -12.75 4.04
C GLY A 57 3.81 -14.02 4.42
N ALA A 58 2.59 -14.17 3.91
CA ALA A 58 1.74 -15.33 4.18
C ALA A 58 2.27 -16.65 3.58
N SER A 59 2.98 -16.57 2.45
CA SER A 59 3.51 -17.74 1.74
C SER A 59 4.54 -18.56 2.53
N ARG A 60 5.18 -17.94 3.54
CA ARG A 60 6.30 -18.50 4.32
C ARG A 60 7.47 -19.00 3.45
N LEU A 61 7.59 -18.55 2.19
CA LEU A 61 8.62 -19.02 1.26
C LEU A 61 10.03 -18.85 1.82
N ALA A 62 10.36 -17.67 2.37
CA ALA A 62 11.67 -17.43 2.98
C ALA A 62 11.99 -18.42 4.12
N ALA A 63 11.00 -18.73 4.97
CA ALA A 63 11.19 -19.66 6.08
C ALA A 63 11.39 -21.10 5.57
N ASN A 64 10.60 -21.53 4.59
CA ASN A 64 10.69 -22.87 4.01
C ASN A 64 12.02 -23.08 3.27
N VAL A 65 12.44 -22.11 2.46
CA VAL A 65 13.71 -22.16 1.72
C VAL A 65 14.90 -22.15 2.69
N ASN A 66 14.84 -21.37 3.78
CA ASN A 66 15.88 -21.38 4.82
C ASN A 66 15.94 -22.73 5.57
N GLN A 67 14.80 -23.38 5.81
CA GLN A 67 14.77 -24.73 6.38
C GLN A 67 15.40 -25.75 5.43
N LEU A 68 15.11 -25.67 4.13
CA LEU A 68 15.74 -26.51 3.11
C LEU A 68 17.25 -26.29 3.05
N ALA A 69 17.73 -25.04 3.08
CA ALA A 69 19.17 -24.74 3.11
C ALA A 69 19.85 -25.34 4.34
N LYS A 70 19.24 -25.21 5.52
CA LYS A 70 19.74 -25.82 6.76
C LYS A 70 19.76 -27.35 6.67
N ALA A 71 18.69 -27.97 6.19
CA ALA A 71 18.61 -29.42 6.03
C ALA A 71 19.66 -29.94 5.03
N ALA A 72 19.84 -29.24 3.91
CA ALA A 72 20.84 -29.58 2.91
C ALA A 72 22.27 -29.47 3.48
N LYS A 73 22.56 -28.38 4.20
CA LYS A 73 23.86 -28.16 4.85
C LYS A 73 24.18 -29.18 5.94
N LEU A 74 23.16 -29.71 6.62
CA LEU A 74 23.28 -30.79 7.59
C LEU A 74 23.37 -32.18 6.95
N GLY A 75 23.34 -32.28 5.62
CA GLY A 75 23.38 -33.56 4.90
C GLY A 75 22.10 -34.38 5.00
N LEU A 76 21.00 -33.78 5.46
CA LEU A 76 19.71 -34.46 5.61
C LEU A 76 18.99 -34.66 4.26
N ILE A 77 19.43 -33.93 3.22
CA ILE A 77 18.95 -34.10 1.85
C ILE A 77 19.97 -34.99 1.12
N ALA A 78 19.61 -36.26 0.92
CA ALA A 78 20.47 -37.22 0.24
C ALA A 78 20.80 -36.76 -1.19
N GLY A 79 22.09 -36.75 -1.54
CA GLY A 79 22.55 -36.33 -2.87
C GLY A 79 22.52 -34.83 -3.13
N ALA A 80 22.37 -33.98 -2.10
CA ALA A 80 22.46 -32.54 -2.27
C ALA A 80 23.88 -32.12 -2.65
N ALA A 81 24.06 -31.69 -3.89
CA ALA A 81 25.32 -31.12 -4.38
C ALA A 81 25.55 -29.72 -3.77
N PRO A 82 26.80 -29.29 -3.54
CA PRO A 82 27.11 -27.95 -3.03
C PRO A 82 26.43 -26.82 -3.84
N GLU A 83 26.29 -27.01 -5.15
CA GLU A 83 25.63 -26.08 -6.07
C GLU A 83 24.14 -25.93 -5.75
N LEU A 84 23.46 -27.02 -5.35
CA LEU A 84 22.06 -26.98 -4.94
C LEU A 84 21.90 -26.18 -3.64
N ILE A 85 22.82 -26.34 -2.69
CA ILE A 85 22.80 -25.57 -1.44
C ILE A 85 22.93 -24.07 -1.74
N GLN A 86 23.84 -23.73 -2.66
CA GLN A 86 24.03 -22.34 -3.09
C GLN A 86 22.77 -21.78 -3.76
N GLN A 87 22.14 -22.53 -4.67
CA GLN A 87 20.88 -22.11 -5.32
C GLN A 87 19.75 -21.83 -4.31
N ILE A 88 19.66 -22.61 -3.23
CA ILE A 88 18.67 -22.38 -2.17
C ILE A 88 19.01 -21.11 -1.37
N MET A 89 20.30 -20.84 -1.12
CA MET A 89 20.74 -19.60 -0.48
C MET A 89 20.47 -18.37 -1.34
N ASP A 90 20.71 -18.46 -2.65
CA ASP A 90 20.43 -17.39 -3.61
C ASP A 90 18.93 -17.09 -3.66
N ALA A 91 18.09 -18.13 -3.70
CA ALA A 91 16.64 -17.97 -3.62
C ALA A 91 16.17 -17.26 -2.33
N CYS A 92 16.85 -17.49 -1.19
CA CYS A 92 16.57 -16.76 0.04
C CYS A 92 16.92 -15.26 -0.06
N GLU A 93 17.99 -14.91 -0.76
CA GLU A 93 18.40 -13.52 -1.01
C GLU A 93 17.42 -12.82 -1.97
N ASP A 94 17.00 -13.50 -3.04
CA ASP A 94 16.03 -12.97 -3.99
C ASP A 94 14.70 -12.63 -3.32
N ILE A 95 14.21 -13.52 -2.44
CA ILE A 95 12.97 -13.26 -1.68
C ILE A 95 13.13 -12.05 -0.75
N ARG A 96 14.27 -11.90 -0.08
CA ARG A 96 14.55 -10.73 0.77
C ARG A 96 14.62 -9.45 -0.07
N THR A 97 15.24 -9.51 -1.23
CA THR A 97 15.33 -8.39 -2.17
C THR A 97 13.94 -7.95 -2.66
N MET A 98 13.10 -8.91 -3.08
CA MET A 98 11.71 -8.64 -3.45
C MET A 98 10.92 -7.99 -2.31
N ARG A 99 11.03 -8.52 -1.08
CA ARG A 99 10.37 -7.94 0.09
C ARG A 99 10.80 -6.49 0.34
N ASN A 100 12.11 -6.21 0.29
CA ASN A 100 12.65 -4.89 0.56
C ASN A 100 12.25 -3.88 -0.53
N ALA A 101 12.22 -4.31 -1.81
CA ALA A 101 11.73 -3.48 -2.91
C ALA A 101 10.25 -3.11 -2.74
N LEU A 102 9.40 -4.06 -2.32
CA LEU A 102 7.98 -3.81 -2.04
C LEU A 102 7.78 -2.85 -0.86
N LEU A 103 8.53 -3.01 0.23
CA LEU A 103 8.48 -2.09 1.38
C LEU A 103 8.88 -0.66 0.99
N SER A 104 9.96 -0.52 0.21
CA SER A 104 10.44 0.76 -0.29
C SER A 104 9.39 1.44 -1.21
N ALA A 105 8.79 0.68 -2.13
CA ALA A 105 7.74 1.18 -3.01
C ALA A 105 6.46 1.62 -2.27
N LEU A 106 6.20 1.03 -1.09
CA LEU A 106 5.12 1.43 -0.19
C LEU A 106 5.48 2.61 0.73
N GLY A 107 6.73 3.06 0.71
CA GLY A 107 7.23 4.12 1.58
C GLY A 107 7.37 3.70 3.04
N MET A 108 7.55 2.40 3.30
CA MET A 108 7.79 1.86 4.65
C MET A 108 9.30 1.79 4.91
N SER A 109 9.72 2.36 6.05
CA SER A 109 11.11 2.23 6.52
C SER A 109 11.36 0.81 7.03
N LEU A 110 12.53 0.24 6.72
CA LEU A 110 12.94 -1.09 7.18
C LEU A 110 13.10 -1.22 8.72
N GLU A 111 13.03 -0.10 9.44
CA GLU A 111 13.12 -0.05 10.91
C GLU A 111 11.76 -0.31 11.62
N ASP A 112 10.65 -0.31 10.89
CA ASP A 112 9.30 -0.50 11.44
C ASP A 112 8.76 -1.92 11.15
N GLY A 113 9.53 -2.95 11.51
CA GLY A 113 9.05 -4.33 11.62
C GLY A 113 9.18 -4.81 13.08
N PRO A 114 8.20 -5.55 13.62
CA PRO A 114 8.29 -6.09 14.99
C PRO A 114 9.44 -7.08 15.18
#